data_AF-A0A411LK54-F1
#
_entry.id   AF-A0A411LK54-F1
#
_cell.length_a   1.000
_cell.length_b   1.000
_cell.length_c   1.000
_cell.angle_alpha   90.00
_cell.angle_beta   90.00
_cell.angle_gamma   90.00
#
_symmetry.space_group_name_H-M   'P 1'
#
loop_
_entity.id
_entity.type
_entity.pdbx_description
1 polymer ?
#
loop_
_entity_poly.entity_id
_entity_poly.type
_entity_poly.pdbx_seq_one_letter_code
_entity_poly.pdbx_strand_id
1 'polypeptide(L)'
;MDFHEQESFACDTRSQRASRIRALNDRLRTERRGGELFITEGICGLHGMAPLIVAAVASFDEFTAGNDPYGEHDFGALTVLGHRVLWKIDYYDHSLTAASPDPADESVTIRVLTIMLASEY
;
A
#
# COMPACT_ATOMS: atom_id res chain seq x y z
N MET A 1 -21.47 35.67 25.11
CA MET A 1 -21.28 35.95 23.67
C MET A 1 -20.06 35.18 23.27
N ASP A 2 -20.31 33.91 22.99
CA ASP A 2 -19.44 32.95 22.34
C ASP A 2 -18.86 33.52 21.06
N PHE A 3 -17.63 33.12 20.73
CA PHE A 3 -17.12 32.78 19.40
C PHE A 3 -15.59 32.77 19.49
N HIS A 4 -15.02 31.62 19.86
CA HIS A 4 -13.70 31.18 19.41
C HIS A 4 -13.63 29.65 19.52
N GLU A 5 -12.84 29.05 18.64
CA GLU A 5 -12.54 27.61 18.51
C GLU A 5 -13.53 26.78 17.66
N GLN A 6 -13.52 27.03 16.36
CA GLN A 6 -13.84 26.00 15.36
C GLN A 6 -12.84 26.06 14.20
N GLU A 7 -11.56 25.73 14.44
CA GLU A 7 -10.61 25.51 13.33
C GLU A 7 -9.63 24.32 13.51
N SER A 8 -9.78 23.46 14.52
CA SER A 8 -8.82 22.35 14.77
C SER A 8 -9.32 20.92 14.48
N PHE A 9 -10.59 20.70 14.11
CA PHE A 9 -11.15 19.33 14.03
C PHE A 9 -10.90 18.59 12.70
N ALA A 10 -10.60 19.32 11.60
CA ALA A 10 -10.47 18.73 10.26
C ALA A 10 -9.08 18.17 9.94
N CYS A 11 -8.02 18.69 10.58
CA CYS A 11 -6.63 18.23 10.42
C CYS A 11 -6.41 16.85 11.06
N ASP A 12 -7.10 16.61 12.20
CA ASP A 12 -6.98 15.39 12.98
C ASP A 12 -7.57 14.17 12.25
N THR A 13 -8.72 14.30 11.60
CA THR A 13 -9.45 13.15 11.03
C THR A 13 -8.81 12.58 9.77
N ARG A 14 -8.28 13.41 8.86
CA ARG A 14 -7.58 12.92 7.66
C ARG A 14 -6.23 12.28 8.00
N SER A 15 -5.48 12.89 8.91
CA SER A 15 -4.20 12.35 9.39
C SER A 15 -4.38 11.03 10.12
N GLN A 16 -5.42 10.93 10.97
CA GLN A 16 -5.78 9.67 11.65
C GLN A 16 -6.22 8.59 10.65
N ARG A 17 -7.00 8.97 9.62
CA ARG A 17 -7.41 8.06 8.56
C ARG A 17 -6.22 7.54 7.76
N ALA A 18 -5.34 8.42 7.29
CA ALA A 18 -4.12 8.03 6.57
C ALA A 18 -3.23 7.13 7.44
N SER A 19 -3.06 7.45 8.73
CA SER A 19 -2.31 6.63 9.68
C SER A 19 -2.91 5.24 9.85
N ARG A 20 -4.23 5.11 9.85
CA ARG A 20 -4.93 3.81 9.90
C ARG A 20 -4.71 3.01 8.62
N ILE A 21 -4.83 3.65 7.46
CA ILE A 21 -4.60 3.01 6.16
C ILE A 21 -3.15 2.53 6.06
N ARG A 22 -2.20 3.39 6.43
CA ARG A 22 -0.77 3.07 6.53
C ARG A 22 -0.52 1.85 7.40
N ALA A 23 -1.07 1.79 8.61
CA ALA A 23 -0.88 0.65 9.50
C ALA A 23 -1.42 -0.66 8.90
N LEU A 24 -2.54 -0.60 8.18
CA LEU A 24 -3.11 -1.76 7.49
C LEU A 24 -2.27 -2.19 6.28
N ASN A 25 -1.73 -1.24 5.54
CA ASN A 25 -0.85 -1.47 4.39
C ASN A 25 0.50 -2.04 4.81
N ASP A 26 1.10 -1.49 5.87
CA ASP A 26 2.34 -2.00 6.46
C ASP A 26 2.13 -3.42 6.99
N ARG A 27 0.98 -3.74 7.59
CA ARG A 27 0.64 -5.11 8.01
C ARG A 27 0.60 -6.08 6.82
N LEU A 28 0.03 -5.68 5.69
CA LEU A 28 0.04 -6.50 4.48
C LEU A 28 1.47 -6.65 3.90
N ARG A 29 2.20 -5.54 3.80
CA ARG A 29 3.57 -5.51 3.26
C ARG A 29 4.57 -6.28 4.11
N THR A 30 4.47 -6.25 5.42
CA THR A 30 5.47 -6.85 6.33
C THR A 30 5.08 -8.26 6.73
N GLU A 31 3.82 -8.46 7.15
CA GLU A 31 3.33 -9.71 7.72
C GLU A 31 2.52 -10.57 6.76
N ARG A 32 2.12 -10.05 5.59
CA ARG A 32 1.24 -10.72 4.61
C ARG A 32 -0.12 -11.05 5.22
N ARG A 33 -0.66 -10.12 6.01
CA ARG A 33 -1.95 -10.25 6.69
C ARG A 33 -2.88 -9.10 6.35
N GLY A 34 -4.18 -9.38 6.34
CA GLY A 34 -5.22 -8.38 6.08
C GLY A 34 -5.40 -8.02 4.60
N GLY A 35 -5.01 -8.91 3.69
CA GLY A 35 -5.16 -8.75 2.26
C GLY A 35 -4.56 -9.92 1.48
N GLU A 36 -4.49 -9.77 0.18
CA GLU A 36 -3.95 -10.73 -0.77
C GLU A 36 -2.62 -10.26 -1.36
N LEU A 37 -1.74 -11.20 -1.70
CA LEU A 37 -0.48 -10.94 -2.38
C LEU A 37 -0.57 -11.50 -3.81
N PHE A 38 -0.43 -10.62 -4.78
CA PHE A 38 -0.36 -10.95 -6.19
C PHE A 38 1.04 -10.67 -6.73
N ILE A 39 1.65 -11.66 -7.36
CA ILE A 39 2.97 -11.55 -7.99
C ILE A 39 2.79 -11.83 -9.47
N THR A 40 3.20 -10.90 -10.33
CA THR A 40 3.04 -11.03 -11.77
C THR A 40 3.92 -12.14 -12.36
N GLU A 41 3.57 -12.56 -13.58
CA GLU A 41 4.35 -13.52 -14.34
C GLU A 41 5.79 -13.04 -14.57
N GLY A 42 6.01 -11.74 -14.80
CA GLY A 42 7.35 -11.18 -14.97
C GLY A 42 8.27 -11.47 -13.79
N ILE A 43 7.77 -11.36 -12.56
CA ILE A 43 8.52 -11.67 -11.34
C ILE A 43 8.70 -13.19 -11.17
N CYS A 44 7.64 -13.96 -11.43
CA CYS A 44 7.71 -15.44 -11.37
C CYS A 44 8.73 -16.01 -12.36
N GLY A 45 8.89 -15.39 -13.54
CA GLY A 45 9.87 -15.77 -14.57
C GLY A 45 11.33 -15.52 -14.18
N LEU A 46 11.60 -14.76 -13.10
CA LEU A 46 12.95 -14.52 -12.60
C LEU A 46 13.50 -15.65 -11.72
N HIS A 47 12.89 -16.84 -11.74
CA HIS A 47 13.34 -18.10 -11.10
C HIS A 47 14.04 -17.94 -9.74
N GLY A 48 13.26 -17.94 -8.65
CA GLY A 48 13.78 -17.88 -7.29
C GLY A 48 14.00 -16.47 -6.73
N MET A 49 13.78 -15.43 -7.54
CA MET A 49 13.83 -14.03 -7.09
C MET A 49 12.61 -13.61 -6.27
N ALA A 50 11.45 -14.27 -6.44
CA ALA A 50 10.21 -13.85 -5.78
C ALA A 50 10.33 -13.71 -4.25
N PRO A 51 10.90 -14.66 -3.48
CA PRO A 51 11.08 -14.49 -2.03
C PRO A 51 11.99 -13.31 -1.66
N LEU A 52 13.05 -13.06 -2.43
CA LEU A 52 13.96 -11.93 -2.21
C LEU A 52 13.26 -10.59 -2.45
N ILE A 53 12.47 -10.52 -3.52
CA ILE A 53 11.70 -9.34 -3.87
C ILE A 53 10.61 -9.08 -2.83
N VAL A 54 9.88 -10.12 -2.41
CA VAL A 54 8.88 -10.03 -1.33
C VAL A 54 9.54 -9.53 -0.03
N ALA A 55 10.71 -10.06 0.35
CA ALA A 55 11.45 -9.58 1.51
C ALA A 55 11.89 -8.11 1.36
N ALA A 56 12.36 -7.71 0.17
CA ALA A 56 12.75 -6.34 -0.10
C ALA A 56 11.55 -5.36 -0.04
N VAL A 57 10.38 -5.76 -0.54
CA VAL A 57 9.13 -4.99 -0.39
C VAL A 57 8.74 -4.86 1.09
N ALA A 58 8.96 -5.92 1.89
CA ALA A 58 8.68 -5.91 3.33
C ALA A 58 9.53 -4.87 4.07
N SER A 59 10.81 -4.76 3.69
CA SER A 59 11.78 -3.89 4.34
C SER A 59 11.86 -2.49 3.73
N PHE A 60 11.07 -2.20 2.68
CA PHE A 60 11.12 -0.91 2.00
C PHE A 60 10.66 0.22 2.93
N ASP A 61 11.48 1.24 3.14
CA ASP A 61 11.18 2.38 4.01
C ASP A 61 11.42 3.74 3.33
N GLU A 62 11.74 3.75 2.03
CA GLU A 62 12.04 4.95 1.24
C GLU A 62 10.77 5.67 0.76
N PHE A 63 9.91 6.03 1.72
CA PHE A 63 8.71 6.82 1.50
C PHE A 63 9.06 8.31 1.50
N THR A 64 8.66 8.99 0.43
CA THR A 64 8.91 10.41 0.18
C THR A 64 7.61 11.07 -0.26
N ALA A 65 7.54 12.41 -0.17
CA ALA A 65 6.36 13.14 -0.65
C ALA A 65 6.06 12.94 -2.15
N GLY A 66 7.01 12.43 -2.94
CA GLY A 66 6.84 12.17 -4.37
C GLY A 66 6.24 10.80 -4.71
N ASN A 67 6.52 9.76 -3.91
CA ASN A 67 6.01 8.41 -4.13
C ASN A 67 4.89 8.01 -3.16
N ASP A 68 4.69 8.78 -2.08
CA ASP A 68 3.67 8.56 -1.07
C ASP A 68 3.02 9.91 -0.66
N PRO A 69 2.28 10.57 -1.56
CA PRO A 69 1.68 11.88 -1.31
C PRO A 69 0.62 11.85 -0.21
N TYR A 70 0.03 10.67 0.05
CA TYR A 70 -1.04 10.49 1.04
C TYR A 70 -0.53 9.92 2.37
N GLY A 71 0.73 9.50 2.47
CA GLY A 71 1.27 8.91 3.70
C GLY A 71 0.72 7.51 4.00
N GLU A 72 0.19 6.82 2.99
CA GLU A 72 -0.57 5.58 3.12
C GLU A 72 0.30 4.34 2.88
N HIS A 73 1.52 4.50 2.37
CA HIS A 73 2.42 3.39 2.05
C HIS A 73 1.82 2.39 1.05
N ASP A 74 1.00 2.87 0.12
CA ASP A 74 0.34 2.03 -0.89
C ASP A 74 1.19 1.79 -2.15
N PHE A 75 2.28 2.53 -2.36
CA PHE A 75 3.08 2.40 -3.58
C PHE A 75 4.59 2.50 -3.31
N GLY A 76 5.38 1.80 -4.11
CA GLY A 76 6.82 2.01 -4.14
C GLY A 76 7.53 1.34 -5.30
N ALA A 77 8.79 1.73 -5.46
CA ALA A 77 9.68 1.23 -6.50
C ALA A 77 11.04 0.92 -5.87
N LEU A 78 11.62 -0.21 -6.23
CA LEU A 78 12.92 -0.63 -5.74
C LEU A 78 13.67 -1.44 -6.79
N THR A 79 15.00 -1.53 -6.65
CA THR A 79 15.83 -2.37 -7.50
C THR A 79 16.35 -3.55 -6.71
N VAL A 80 16.05 -4.77 -7.15
CA VAL A 80 16.51 -6.01 -6.53
C VAL A 80 17.38 -6.75 -7.55
N LEU A 81 18.68 -6.89 -7.24
CA LEU A 81 19.65 -7.60 -8.10
C LEU A 81 19.61 -7.16 -9.58
N GLY A 82 19.46 -5.84 -9.82
CA GLY A 82 19.42 -5.25 -11.16
C GLY A 82 18.03 -5.24 -11.81
N HIS A 83 17.02 -5.86 -11.20
CA HIS A 83 15.64 -5.80 -11.66
C HIS A 83 14.90 -4.66 -10.98
N ARG A 84 14.35 -3.75 -11.78
CA ARG A 84 13.47 -2.69 -11.27
C ARG A 84 12.08 -3.27 -11.03
N VAL A 85 11.66 -3.26 -9.78
CA VAL A 85 10.39 -3.80 -9.29
C VAL A 85 9.52 -2.63 -8.84
N LEU A 86 8.23 -2.71 -9.20
CA LEU A 86 7.18 -1.86 -8.67
C LEU A 86 6.27 -2.70 -7.79
N TRP A 87 5.75 -2.09 -6.75
CA TRP A 87 4.69 -2.70 -5.97
C TRP A 87 3.64 -1.65 -5.63
N LYS A 88 2.39 -2.10 -5.52
CA LYS A 88 1.26 -1.26 -5.13
C LYS A 88 0.24 -2.03 -4.30
N ILE A 89 -0.57 -1.33 -3.52
CA ILE A 89 -1.71 -1.85 -2.78
C ILE A 89 -2.96 -1.21 -3.33
N ASP A 90 -3.79 -2.01 -4.00
CA ASP A 90 -5.11 -1.58 -4.46
C ASP A 90 -6.17 -1.91 -3.40
N TYR A 91 -7.17 -1.04 -3.26
CA TYR A 91 -8.28 -1.19 -2.32
C TYR A 91 -9.56 -1.55 -3.06
N TYR A 92 -10.02 -2.78 -2.91
CA TYR A 92 -11.24 -3.26 -3.55
C TYR A 92 -12.37 -3.45 -2.54
N ASP A 93 -13.60 -3.39 -3.04
CA ASP A 93 -14.75 -3.92 -2.32
C ASP A 93 -14.70 -5.47 -2.25
N HIS A 94 -15.63 -6.08 -1.52
CA HIS A 94 -15.65 -7.54 -1.38
C HIS A 94 -15.97 -8.29 -2.68
N SER A 95 -16.45 -7.60 -3.71
CA SER A 95 -16.68 -8.19 -5.02
C SER A 95 -15.44 -8.20 -5.91
N LEU A 96 -14.37 -7.49 -5.53
CA LEU A 96 -13.15 -7.28 -6.34
C LEU A 96 -13.43 -6.59 -7.69
N THR A 97 -14.56 -5.92 -7.84
CA THR A 97 -14.95 -5.26 -9.10
C THR A 97 -14.90 -3.74 -9.04
N ALA A 98 -14.93 -3.18 -7.83
CA ALA A 98 -14.95 -1.74 -7.60
C ALA A 98 -13.95 -1.35 -6.50
N ALA A 99 -13.62 -0.07 -6.45
CA ALA A 99 -12.83 0.48 -5.36
C ALA A 99 -13.62 0.37 -4.04
N SER A 100 -12.91 0.11 -2.93
CA SER A 100 -13.53 0.08 -1.61
C SER A 100 -14.17 1.44 -1.28
N PRO A 101 -15.36 1.45 -0.65
CA PRO A 101 -15.96 2.69 -0.16
C PRO A 101 -15.18 3.31 1.00
N ASP A 102 -14.42 2.51 1.75
CA ASP A 102 -13.61 2.99 2.88
C ASP A 102 -12.31 2.17 3.03
N PRO A 103 -11.20 2.61 2.43
CA PRO A 103 -9.89 1.99 2.63
C PRO A 103 -9.47 1.84 4.10
N ALA A 104 -9.90 2.70 5.03
CA ALA A 104 -9.52 2.60 6.44
C ALA A 104 -10.29 1.51 7.22
N ASP A 105 -11.37 0.97 6.63
CA ASP A 105 -12.20 -0.08 7.20
C ASP A 105 -11.93 -1.43 6.53
N GLU A 106 -11.36 -2.36 7.30
CA GLU A 106 -11.03 -3.72 6.85
C GLU A 106 -12.25 -4.63 6.70
N SER A 107 -13.43 -4.23 7.22
CA SER A 107 -14.67 -5.01 7.08
C SER A 107 -15.39 -4.81 5.75
N VAL A 108 -14.96 -3.82 4.97
CA VAL A 108 -15.50 -3.49 3.64
C VAL A 108 -14.43 -3.42 2.56
N THR A 109 -13.16 -3.65 2.91
CA THR A 109 -12.01 -3.51 2.01
C THR A 109 -11.21 -4.80 1.89
N ILE A 110 -11.05 -5.29 0.67
CA ILE A 110 -10.01 -6.25 0.32
C ILE A 110 -8.80 -5.48 -0.21
N ARG A 111 -7.64 -5.64 0.45
CA ARG A 111 -6.36 -5.09 -0.01
C ARG A 111 -5.65 -6.09 -0.88
N VAL A 112 -5.14 -5.65 -2.03
CA VAL A 112 -4.35 -6.48 -2.92
C VAL A 112 -2.97 -5.84 -3.11
N LEU A 113 -1.95 -6.47 -2.53
CA LEU A 113 -0.55 -6.11 -2.77
C LEU A 113 -0.10 -6.75 -4.09
N THR A 114 0.09 -5.95 -5.11
CA THR A 114 0.64 -6.37 -6.40
C THR A 114 2.13 -6.08 -6.44
N ILE A 115 2.94 -7.08 -6.81
CA ILE A 115 4.38 -6.95 -7.07
C ILE A 115 4.64 -7.31 -8.53
N MET A 116 5.27 -6.40 -9.27
CA MET A 116 5.50 -6.53 -10.70
C MET A 116 6.84 -5.94 -11.13
N LEU A 117 7.33 -6.32 -12.31
CA LEU A 117 8.47 -5.64 -12.93
C LEU A 117 8.03 -4.25 -13.39
N ALA A 118 8.97 -3.30 -13.33
CA ALA A 118 8.72 -1.95 -13.85
C ALA A 118 8.46 -1.90 -15.36
N SER A 119 8.77 -2.97 -16.10
CA SER A 119 8.44 -3.11 -17.52
C SER A 119 7.00 -3.55 -17.78
N GLU A 120 6.28 -4.00 -16.74
CA GLU A 120 4.88 -4.43 -16.82
C GLU A 120 3.89 -3.28 -16.50
N TYR A 121 4.41 -2.11 -16.15
CA TYR A 121 3.67 -0.90 -15.82
C TYR A 121 3.84 0.15 -16.92
#